data_AF-A0A209B304-F1
#
_entry.id   AF-A0A209B304-F1
#
_cell.length_a   1.000
_cell.length_b   1.000
_cell.length_c   1.000
_cell.angle_alpha   90.00
_cell.angle_beta   90.00
_cell.angle_gamma   90.00
#
_symmetry.space_group_name_H-M   'P 1'
#
loop_
_entity.id
_entity.type
_entity.pdbx_description
1 polymer ?
#
loop_
_entity_poly.entity_id
_entity_poly.type
_entity_poly.pdbx_seq_one_letter_code
_entity_poly.pdbx_strand_id
1 'polypeptide(L)'
;MTMTPQELEDQKETLELINSELAARLARQSESGAKVDTKAIFLVGFAATGAQFLAPRSFEPFTGTAAFAAYAVAAGFGISVFNLAEYEDIKPRDVLDTYARSEKGATLGALAGTRVGMFENNARLHQRKTKRWTVALAAVTAGIVLSTVSLVLHTGGHDRHTEPGEPTPTSSATTSAQPH
;
A
#
# COMPACT_ATOMS: atom_id res chain seq x y z
N MET A 1 3.08 -50.76 21.38
CA MET A 1 1.61 -50.60 21.37
C MET A 1 1.16 -50.60 19.92
N THR A 2 0.53 -51.68 19.47
CA THR A 2 0.00 -51.81 18.10
C THR A 2 -1.38 -51.16 18.06
N MET A 3 -1.50 -50.09 17.29
CA MET A 3 -2.75 -49.36 17.07
C MET A 3 -3.77 -50.27 16.38
N THR A 4 -5.03 -50.20 16.80
CA THR A 4 -6.11 -50.98 16.18
C THR A 4 -6.49 -50.37 14.82
N PRO A 5 -7.01 -51.18 13.86
CA PRO A 5 -7.41 -50.68 12.54
C PRO A 5 -8.45 -49.56 12.60
N GLN A 6 -9.32 -49.57 13.60
CA GLN A 6 -10.31 -48.52 13.83
C GLN A 6 -9.66 -47.19 14.24
N GLU A 7 -8.69 -47.22 15.16
CA GLU A 7 -7.94 -46.03 15.58
C GLU A 7 -7.08 -45.42 14.47
N LEU A 8 -6.70 -46.21 13.45
CA LEU A 8 -5.98 -45.73 12.28
C LEU A 8 -6.91 -44.99 11.30
N GLU A 9 -8.14 -45.50 11.10
CA GLU A 9 -9.11 -44.84 10.22
C GLU A 9 -9.66 -43.55 10.86
N ASP A 10 -9.95 -43.55 12.16
CA ASP A 10 -10.39 -42.34 12.88
C ASP A 10 -9.30 -41.25 12.88
N GLN A 11 -8.03 -41.64 13.01
CA GLN A 11 -6.91 -40.70 12.88
C GLN A 11 -6.82 -40.10 11.48
N LYS A 12 -7.02 -40.92 10.45
CA LYS A 12 -6.96 -40.48 9.05
C LYS A 12 -8.10 -39.51 8.72
N GLU A 13 -9.32 -39.79 9.18
CA GLU A 13 -10.46 -38.86 9.02
C GLU A 13 -10.20 -37.53 9.75
N THR A 14 -9.66 -37.60 10.96
CA THR A 14 -9.25 -36.42 11.73
C THR A 14 -8.17 -35.60 11.00
N LEU A 15 -7.17 -36.27 10.42
CA LEU A 15 -6.11 -35.63 9.65
C LEU A 15 -6.62 -35.01 8.34
N GLU A 16 -7.57 -35.63 7.66
CA GLU A 16 -8.24 -35.05 6.48
C GLU A 16 -8.98 -33.77 6.84
N LEU A 17 -9.73 -33.77 7.94
CA LEU A 17 -10.46 -32.61 8.42
C LEU A 17 -9.50 -31.45 8.72
N ILE A 18 -8.45 -31.71 9.51
CA ILE A 18 -7.43 -30.71 9.85
C ILE A 18 -6.78 -30.15 8.58
N ASN A 19 -6.40 -31.04 7.65
CA ASN A 19 -5.74 -30.63 6.42
C ASN A 19 -6.68 -29.75 5.56
N SER A 20 -7.97 -30.09 5.44
CA SER A 20 -8.94 -29.32 4.66
C SER A 20 -9.19 -27.92 5.25
N GLU A 21 -9.32 -27.81 6.58
CA GLU A 21 -9.48 -26.53 7.28
C GLU A 21 -8.23 -25.66 7.14
N LEU A 22 -7.03 -26.24 7.22
CA LEU A 22 -5.77 -25.51 6.99
C LEU A 22 -5.66 -24.97 5.57
N ALA A 23 -6.05 -25.75 4.55
CA ALA A 23 -6.12 -25.27 3.17
C ALA A 23 -7.11 -24.11 3.02
N ALA A 24 -8.31 -24.23 3.60
CA ALA A 24 -9.32 -23.18 3.54
C ALA A 24 -8.81 -21.88 4.18
N ARG A 25 -8.11 -21.97 5.31
CA ARG A 25 -7.51 -20.79 5.97
C ARG A 25 -6.39 -20.17 5.16
N LEU A 26 -5.52 -20.98 4.57
CA LEU A 26 -4.42 -20.50 3.72
C LEU A 26 -4.95 -19.76 2.48
N ALA A 27 -6.01 -20.29 1.85
CA ALA A 27 -6.68 -19.66 0.71
C ALA A 27 -7.35 -18.32 1.08
N ARG A 28 -8.04 -18.25 2.23
CA ARG A 28 -8.61 -16.97 2.70
C ARG A 28 -7.53 -15.93 2.98
N GLN A 29 -6.38 -16.37 3.50
CA GLN A 29 -5.29 -15.48 3.84
C GLN A 29 -4.59 -14.98 2.55
N SER A 30 -4.38 -15.84 1.55
CA SER A 30 -3.85 -15.41 0.23
C SER A 30 -4.78 -14.40 -0.47
N GLU A 31 -6.10 -14.63 -0.43
CA GLU A 31 -7.10 -13.68 -0.97
C GLU A 31 -7.05 -12.33 -0.23
N SER A 32 -6.89 -12.35 1.09
CA SER A 32 -6.69 -11.14 1.90
C SER A 32 -5.41 -10.39 1.48
N GLY A 33 -4.35 -11.13 1.10
CA GLY A 33 -3.07 -10.56 0.69
C GLY A 33 -3.18 -9.79 -0.61
N ALA A 34 -3.86 -10.38 -1.60
CA ALA A 34 -4.14 -9.74 -2.88
C ALA A 34 -4.94 -8.44 -2.72
N LYS A 35 -5.88 -8.38 -1.76
CA LYS A 35 -6.64 -7.15 -1.48
C LYS A 35 -5.75 -6.01 -0.96
N VAL A 36 -4.71 -6.32 -0.18
CA VAL A 36 -3.75 -5.30 0.30
C VAL A 36 -2.91 -4.75 -0.85
N ASP A 37 -2.47 -5.62 -1.76
CA ASP A 37 -1.68 -5.23 -2.93
C ASP A 37 -2.49 -4.28 -3.84
N THR A 38 -3.75 -4.61 -4.14
CA THR A 38 -4.65 -3.73 -4.91
C THR A 38 -4.84 -2.36 -4.24
N LYS A 39 -5.05 -2.32 -2.92
CA LYS A 39 -5.18 -1.06 -2.17
C LYS A 39 -3.91 -0.22 -2.22
N ALA A 40 -2.73 -0.85 -2.20
CA ALA A 40 -1.46 -0.15 -2.32
C ALA A 40 -1.30 0.49 -3.70
N ILE A 41 -1.76 -0.14 -4.79
CA ILE A 41 -1.68 0.42 -6.16
C ILE A 41 -2.47 1.73 -6.23
N PHE A 42 -3.71 1.71 -5.73
CA PHE A 42 -4.55 2.91 -5.70
C PHE A 42 -3.91 4.03 -4.90
N LEU A 43 -3.23 3.69 -3.80
CA LEU A 43 -2.60 4.67 -2.92
C LEU A 43 -1.36 5.31 -3.56
N VAL A 44 -0.56 4.52 -4.29
CA VAL A 44 0.55 5.03 -5.12
C VAL A 44 0.02 5.95 -6.23
N GLY A 45 -1.04 5.53 -6.94
CA GLY A 45 -1.68 6.35 -7.97
C GLY A 45 -2.21 7.67 -7.43
N PHE A 46 -2.87 7.64 -6.26
CA PHE A 46 -3.35 8.85 -5.59
C PHE A 46 -2.21 9.79 -5.20
N ALA A 47 -1.12 9.26 -4.63
CA ALA A 47 0.05 10.05 -4.29
C ALA A 47 0.69 10.71 -5.52
N ALA A 48 0.77 9.99 -6.65
CA ALA A 48 1.27 10.53 -7.91
C ALA A 48 0.38 11.67 -8.43
N THR A 49 -0.94 11.51 -8.41
CA THR A 49 -1.88 12.56 -8.80
C THR A 49 -1.79 13.78 -7.88
N GLY A 50 -1.65 13.58 -6.57
CA GLY A 50 -1.46 14.67 -5.59
C GLY A 50 -0.18 15.46 -5.84
N ALA A 51 0.93 14.77 -6.10
CA ALA A 51 2.20 15.39 -6.47
C ALA A 51 2.10 16.16 -7.80
N GLN A 52 1.44 15.59 -8.81
CA GLN A 52 1.19 16.26 -10.10
C GLN A 52 0.32 17.51 -9.95
N PHE A 53 -0.66 17.50 -9.05
CA PHE A 53 -1.50 18.67 -8.77
C PHE A 53 -0.71 19.79 -8.10
N LEU A 54 0.20 19.45 -7.19
CA LEU A 54 1.01 20.43 -6.46
C LEU A 54 2.13 21.03 -7.34
N ALA A 55 2.68 20.26 -8.28
CA ALA A 55 3.82 20.66 -9.12
C ALA A 55 3.65 21.98 -9.91
N PRO A 56 2.50 22.26 -10.57
CA PRO A 56 2.31 23.49 -11.33
C PRO A 56 1.84 24.68 -10.47
N ARG A 57 1.56 24.48 -9.17
CA ARG A 57 1.06 25.54 -8.29
C ARG A 57 2.21 26.37 -7.73
N SER A 58 2.01 27.67 -7.58
CA SER A 58 2.82 28.46 -6.66
C SER A 58 2.37 28.15 -5.23
N PHE A 59 3.30 27.67 -4.41
CA PHE A 59 3.02 27.21 -3.05
C PHE A 59 4.06 27.76 -2.07
N GLU A 60 3.72 27.78 -0.80
CA GLU A 60 4.66 28.18 0.25
C GLU A 60 5.80 27.13 0.31
N PRO A 61 7.07 27.54 0.18
CA PRO A 61 8.18 26.63 -0.11
C PRO A 61 8.43 25.59 0.99
N PHE A 62 8.24 25.89 2.27
CA PHE A 62 8.46 24.91 3.34
C PHE A 62 7.38 23.82 3.34
N THR A 63 6.11 24.22 3.41
CA THR A 63 4.96 23.31 3.50
C THR A 63 4.70 22.56 2.19
N GLY A 64 4.94 23.19 1.03
CA GLY A 64 4.83 22.54 -0.27
C GLY A 64 5.93 21.50 -0.48
N THR A 65 7.17 21.79 -0.08
CA THR A 65 8.26 20.79 -0.10
C THR A 65 7.95 19.62 0.84
N ALA A 66 7.42 19.90 2.04
CA ALA A 66 7.01 18.87 2.99
C ALA A 66 5.87 17.99 2.43
N ALA A 67 4.91 18.58 1.71
CA ALA A 67 3.84 17.83 1.04
C ALA A 67 4.38 16.92 -0.07
N PHE A 68 5.32 17.39 -0.88
CA PHE A 68 6.02 16.57 -1.88
C PHE A 68 6.77 15.40 -1.25
N ALA A 69 7.51 15.66 -0.18
CA ALA A 69 8.21 14.62 0.56
C ALA A 69 7.22 13.57 1.12
N ALA A 70 6.08 14.01 1.63
CA ALA A 70 5.03 13.10 2.13
C ALA A 70 4.45 12.22 1.01
N TYR A 71 4.17 12.77 -0.17
CA TYR A 71 3.73 11.97 -1.33
C TYR A 71 4.81 11.00 -1.83
N ALA A 72 6.09 11.40 -1.82
CA ALA A 72 7.20 10.53 -2.17
C ALA A 72 7.35 9.36 -1.17
N VAL A 73 7.22 9.64 0.13
CA VAL A 73 7.20 8.60 1.18
C VAL A 73 6.02 7.65 0.97
N ALA A 74 4.83 8.17 0.71
CA ALA A 74 3.64 7.36 0.43
C ALA A 74 3.86 6.43 -0.78
N ALA A 75 4.40 6.96 -1.88
CA ALA A 75 4.71 6.19 -3.07
C ALA A 75 5.77 5.11 -2.79
N GLY A 76 6.85 5.46 -2.09
CA GLY A 76 7.91 4.50 -1.72
C GLY A 76 7.40 3.37 -0.84
N PHE A 77 6.61 3.67 0.20
CA PHE A 77 6.01 2.64 1.05
C PHE A 77 4.96 1.81 0.31
N GLY A 78 4.13 2.42 -0.54
CA GLY A 78 3.19 1.72 -1.40
C GLY A 78 3.88 0.75 -2.37
N ILE A 79 4.95 1.19 -3.04
CA ILE A 79 5.76 0.34 -3.92
C ILE A 79 6.42 -0.80 -3.13
N SER A 80 6.89 -0.51 -1.92
CA SER A 80 7.54 -1.51 -1.06
C SER A 80 6.62 -2.64 -0.60
N VAL A 81 5.29 -2.49 -0.72
CA VAL A 81 4.32 -3.56 -0.47
C VAL A 81 4.41 -4.63 -1.55
N PHE A 82 4.66 -4.25 -2.81
CA PHE A 82 4.83 -5.19 -3.93
C PHE A 82 6.18 -5.90 -3.91
N ASN A 83 7.22 -5.25 -3.39
CA ASN A 83 8.55 -5.87 -3.23
C ASN A 83 8.63 -6.84 -2.03
N LEU A 84 7.57 -6.98 -1.23
CA LEU A 84 7.51 -8.05 -0.25
C LEU A 84 7.24 -9.37 -0.96
N ALA A 85 8.02 -10.40 -0.60
CA ALA A 85 7.95 -11.74 -1.17
C ALA A 85 6.50 -12.21 -1.42
N GLU A 86 6.31 -12.87 -2.57
CA GLU A 86 5.05 -13.50 -2.93
C GLU A 86 4.59 -14.45 -1.83
N TYR A 87 3.27 -14.59 -1.75
CA TYR A 87 2.61 -15.45 -0.81
C TYR A 87 3.12 -16.89 -0.95
N GLU A 88 3.62 -17.48 0.13
CA GLU A 88 4.15 -18.83 0.08
C GLU A 88 2.98 -19.82 0.00
N ASP A 89 2.91 -20.57 -1.09
CA ASP A 89 1.88 -21.59 -1.31
C ASP A 89 2.51 -22.95 -1.60
N ILE A 90 1.70 -23.99 -1.46
CA ILE A 90 2.10 -25.36 -1.75
C ILE A 90 2.43 -25.49 -3.23
N LYS A 91 3.66 -25.91 -3.53
CA LYS A 91 4.07 -26.29 -4.88
C LYS A 91 3.49 -27.67 -5.21
N PRO A 92 2.57 -27.79 -6.17
CA PRO A 92 1.88 -29.05 -6.44
C PRO A 92 2.83 -30.17 -6.87
N ARG A 93 3.91 -29.83 -7.59
CA ARG A 93 4.93 -30.78 -8.04
C ARG A 93 5.72 -31.38 -6.88
N ASP A 94 6.20 -30.55 -5.96
CA ASP A 94 7.01 -31.01 -4.83
C ASP A 94 6.21 -31.95 -3.92
N VAL A 95 4.91 -31.68 -3.73
CA VAL A 95 4.01 -32.56 -2.96
C VAL A 95 3.76 -33.88 -3.67
N LEU A 96 3.58 -33.85 -5.00
CA LEU A 96 3.40 -35.07 -5.79
C LEU A 96 4.65 -35.95 -5.71
N ASP A 97 5.83 -35.38 -5.94
CA ASP A 97 7.09 -36.12 -5.96
C ASP A 97 7.47 -36.69 -4.59
N THR A 98 7.17 -35.95 -3.52
CA THR A 98 7.51 -36.36 -2.15
C THR A 98 6.55 -37.40 -1.58
N TYR A 99 5.24 -37.29 -1.88
CA TYR A 99 4.21 -38.08 -1.18
C TYR A 99 3.42 -39.05 -2.07
N ALA A 100 3.67 -39.12 -3.38
CA ALA A 100 2.92 -40.02 -4.28
C ALA A 100 2.99 -41.51 -3.89
N ARG A 101 3.99 -41.93 -3.12
CA ARG A 101 4.17 -43.32 -2.67
C ARG A 101 3.98 -43.52 -1.16
N SER A 102 3.58 -42.47 -0.44
CA SER A 102 3.45 -42.48 1.01
C SER A 102 2.05 -42.89 1.46
N GLU A 103 1.97 -43.48 2.65
CA GLU A 103 0.69 -43.85 3.25
C GLU A 103 -0.16 -42.61 3.56
N LYS A 104 -1.47 -42.71 3.30
CA LYS A 104 -2.40 -41.57 3.31
C LYS A 104 -2.38 -40.78 4.62
N GLY A 105 -2.32 -41.45 5.77
CA GLY A 105 -2.21 -40.80 7.08
C GLY A 105 -0.90 -40.01 7.27
N ALA A 106 0.23 -40.60 6.87
CA ALA A 106 1.54 -39.95 6.94
C ALA A 106 1.62 -38.73 6.01
N THR A 107 1.07 -38.84 4.80
CA THR A 107 0.99 -37.73 3.84
C THR A 107 0.14 -36.58 4.37
N LEU A 108 -1.01 -36.86 4.97
CA LEU A 108 -1.89 -35.83 5.54
C LEU A 108 -1.25 -35.11 6.73
N GLY A 109 -0.57 -35.85 7.61
CA GLY A 109 0.16 -35.26 8.75
C GLY A 109 1.31 -34.36 8.30
N ALA A 110 2.09 -34.81 7.31
CA ALA A 110 3.19 -34.01 6.78
C ALA A 110 2.69 -32.76 6.03
N LEU A 111 1.62 -32.89 5.25
CA LEU A 111 1.00 -31.77 4.54
C LEU A 111 0.38 -30.74 5.50
N ALA A 112 -0.25 -31.20 6.59
CA ALA A 112 -0.73 -30.31 7.65
C ALA A 112 0.43 -29.53 8.29
N GLY A 113 1.55 -30.20 8.60
CA GLY A 113 2.75 -29.55 9.12
C GLY A 113 3.32 -28.49 8.17
N THR A 114 3.43 -28.80 6.87
CA THR A 114 3.88 -27.83 5.86
C THR A 114 2.93 -26.62 5.77
N ARG A 115 1.61 -26.86 5.77
CA ARG A 115 0.59 -25.78 5.72
C ARG A 115 0.67 -24.86 6.94
N VAL A 116 0.91 -25.39 8.13
CA VAL A 116 1.10 -24.59 9.35
C VAL A 116 2.33 -23.68 9.22
N GLY A 117 3.46 -24.23 8.76
CA GLY A 117 4.68 -23.43 8.54
C GLY A 117 4.48 -22.30 7.53
N MET A 118 3.80 -22.58 6.41
CA MET A 118 3.44 -21.57 5.41
C MET A 118 2.48 -20.52 5.98
N PHE A 119 1.47 -20.92 6.76
CA PHE A 119 0.54 -20.01 7.41
C PHE A 119 1.26 -19.01 8.33
N GLU A 120 2.21 -19.47 9.15
CA GLU A 120 3.00 -18.62 10.05
C GLU A 120 3.92 -17.64 9.32
N ASN A 121 4.59 -18.10 8.25
CA ASN A 121 5.40 -17.23 7.39
C ASN A 121 4.55 -16.16 6.71
N ASN A 122 3.43 -16.58 6.12
CA ASN A 122 2.50 -15.69 5.47
C ASN A 122 1.84 -14.70 6.44
N ALA A 123 1.57 -15.10 7.69
CA ALA A 123 1.03 -14.21 8.71
C ALA A 123 2.01 -13.07 9.04
N ARG A 124 3.31 -13.39 9.14
CA ARG A 124 4.38 -12.40 9.32
C ARG A 124 4.50 -11.47 8.11
N LEU A 125 4.42 -12.00 6.89
CA LEU A 125 4.42 -11.20 5.66
C LEU A 125 3.22 -10.25 5.61
N HIS A 126 2.02 -10.76 5.92
CA HIS A 126 0.81 -9.95 6.04
C HIS A 126 0.96 -8.80 7.02
N GLN A 127 1.45 -9.07 8.22
CA GLN A 127 1.62 -8.03 9.24
C GLN A 127 2.59 -6.94 8.76
N ARG A 128 3.66 -7.31 8.05
CA ARG A 128 4.60 -6.36 7.44
C ARG A 128 3.97 -5.56 6.31
N LYS A 129 3.21 -6.20 5.41
CA LYS A 129 2.47 -5.52 4.34
C LYS A 129 1.46 -4.52 4.93
N THR A 130 0.69 -4.93 5.94
CA THR A 130 -0.27 -4.04 6.65
C THR A 130 0.43 -2.86 7.29
N LYS A 131 1.55 -3.06 8.02
CA LYS A 131 2.30 -1.96 8.63
C LYS A 131 2.78 -0.94 7.59
N ARG A 132 3.36 -1.42 6.48
CA ARG A 132 3.81 -0.55 5.37
C ARG A 132 2.65 0.19 4.73
N TRP A 133 1.51 -0.48 4.54
CA TRP A 133 0.29 0.14 4.03
C TRP A 133 -0.24 1.24 4.96
N THR A 134 -0.27 1.01 6.28
CA THR A 134 -0.70 2.04 7.26
C THR A 134 0.22 3.26 7.24
N VAL A 135 1.54 3.06 7.11
CA VAL A 135 2.51 4.16 6.99
C VAL A 135 2.26 4.96 5.71
N ALA A 136 2.05 4.28 4.58
CA ALA A 136 1.75 4.93 3.32
C ALA A 136 0.46 5.76 3.41
N LEU A 137 -0.59 5.21 4.03
CA LEU A 137 -1.86 5.91 4.24
C LEU A 137 -1.71 7.16 5.11
N ALA A 138 -0.97 7.07 6.21
CA ALA A 138 -0.69 8.23 7.07
C ALA A 138 0.09 9.32 6.30
N ALA A 139 1.06 8.92 5.47
CA ALA A 139 1.85 9.84 4.66
C ALA A 139 1.00 10.56 3.60
N VAL A 140 0.07 9.86 2.92
CA VAL A 140 -0.88 10.49 2.00
C VAL A 140 -1.74 11.53 2.72
N THR A 141 -2.32 11.16 3.86
CA THR A 141 -3.16 12.07 4.65
C THR A 141 -2.38 13.33 5.05
N ALA A 142 -1.14 13.17 5.53
CA ALA A 142 -0.28 14.31 5.85
C ALA A 142 0.02 15.17 4.62
N GLY A 143 0.30 14.56 3.46
CA GLY A 143 0.53 15.26 2.20
C GLY A 143 -0.66 16.09 1.74
N ILE A 144 -1.89 15.58 1.89
CA ILE A 144 -3.12 16.32 1.58
C ILE A 144 -3.26 17.56 2.49
N VAL A 145 -3.09 17.38 3.80
CA VAL A 145 -3.21 18.47 4.78
C VAL A 145 -2.17 19.55 4.51
N LEU A 146 -0.91 19.16 4.32
CA LEU A 146 0.20 20.07 4.03
C LEU A 146 0.00 20.81 2.70
N SER A 147 -0.45 20.12 1.65
CA SER A 147 -0.74 20.76 0.36
C SER A 147 -1.83 21.84 0.49
N THR A 148 -2.87 21.54 1.27
CA THR A 148 -3.97 22.49 1.51
C THR A 148 -3.50 23.71 2.28
N VAL A 149 -2.75 23.50 3.37
CA VAL A 149 -2.18 24.59 4.18
C VAL A 149 -1.22 25.45 3.34
N SER A 150 -0.38 24.82 2.52
CA SER A 150 0.58 25.51 1.66
C SER A 150 -0.09 26.44 0.66
N LEU A 151 -1.18 25.97 0.04
CA LEU A 151 -1.97 26.78 -0.89
C LEU A 151 -2.67 27.94 -0.17
N VAL A 152 -3.27 27.70 1.01
CA VAL A 152 -3.96 28.75 1.78
C VAL A 152 -2.99 29.82 2.28
N LEU A 153 -1.82 29.44 2.77
CA LEU A 153 -0.79 30.39 3.23
C LEU A 153 -0.21 31.20 2.07
N HIS A 154 -0.06 30.58 0.90
CA HIS A 154 0.39 31.29 -0.30
C HIS A 154 -0.66 32.30 -0.80
N THR A 155 -1.95 31.93 -0.79
CA THR A 155 -3.04 32.86 -1.19
C THR A 155 -3.29 33.96 -0.16
N GLY A 156 -3.19 33.68 1.14
CA GLY A 156 -3.35 34.69 2.20
C GLY A 156 -2.23 35.72 2.27
N GLY A 157 -1.09 35.46 1.63
CA GLY A 157 -0.01 36.44 1.45
C GLY A 157 -0.30 37.49 0.35
N HIS A 158 -1.13 37.15 -0.65
CA HIS A 158 -1.52 38.08 -1.71
C HIS A 158 -2.56 39.12 -1.23
N ASP A 159 -3.46 38.75 -0.31
CA ASP A 159 -4.50 39.66 0.19
C ASP A 159 -3.96 40.71 1.18
N ARG A 160 -2.76 40.52 1.73
CA ARG A 160 -2.16 41.43 2.72
C ARG A 160 -1.31 42.56 2.12
N HIS A 161 -1.07 42.58 0.82
CA HIS A 161 -0.23 43.60 0.17
C HIS A 161 -0.99 44.63 -0.68
N THR A 162 -2.31 44.55 -0.76
CA THR A 162 -3.14 45.65 -1.29
C THR A 162 -3.42 46.70 -0.22
N GLU A 163 -2.41 47.52 0.10
CA GLU A 163 -2.70 48.88 0.57
C GLU A 163 -3.38 49.67 -0.57
N PRO A 164 -4.39 50.50 -0.29
CA PRO A 164 -5.09 51.27 -1.32
C PRO A 164 -4.14 52.33 -1.91
N GLY A 165 -3.96 52.25 -3.23
CA GLY A 165 -3.08 53.14 -3.99
C GLY A 165 -3.40 54.62 -3.76
N GLU A 166 -2.36 55.35 -3.37
CA GLU A 166 -2.28 56.80 -3.47
C GLU A 166 -2.36 57.20 -4.96
N PRO A 167 -3.27 58.11 -5.37
CA PRO A 167 -3.45 58.44 -6.78
C PRO A 167 -2.27 59.26 -7.29
N THR A 168 -1.54 58.69 -8.26
CA THR A 168 -0.48 59.35 -9.03
C THR A 168 -1.04 60.58 -9.76
N PRO A 169 -0.43 61.78 -9.67
CA PRO A 169 -0.88 62.93 -10.44
C PRO A 169 -0.54 62.73 -11.91
N THR A 170 -1.57 62.78 -12.77
CA THR A 170 -1.48 62.85 -14.22
C THR A 170 -0.59 64.02 -14.65
N SER A 171 0.61 63.71 -15.14
CA SER A 171 1.46 64.66 -15.85
C SER A 171 1.09 64.64 -17.33
N SER A 172 0.43 65.71 -17.77
CA SER A 172 0.06 65.96 -19.17
C SER A 172 1.32 66.10 -20.03
N ALA A 173 1.60 65.13 -20.89
CA ALA A 173 2.62 65.25 -21.93
C ALA A 173 1.97 65.41 -23.30
N THR A 174 2.14 66.63 -23.80
CA THR A 174 1.81 67.24 -25.08
C THR A 174 2.03 66.34 -26.31
N THR A 175 0.97 66.09 -27.08
CA THR A 175 1.02 65.52 -28.43
C THR A 175 1.62 66.56 -29.39
N SER A 176 2.83 66.33 -29.89
CA SER A 176 3.30 66.95 -31.14
C SER A 176 3.05 65.99 -32.29
N ALA A 177 2.04 66.29 -33.09
CA ALA A 177 1.81 65.67 -34.38
C ALA A 177 2.55 66.48 -35.45
N GLN A 178 3.44 65.83 -36.20
CA GLN A 178 4.07 66.39 -37.40
C GLN A 178 3.58 65.56 -38.61
N PRO A 179 2.95 66.17 -39.63
CA PRO A 179 2.58 65.48 -40.85
C PRO A 179 3.61 65.71 -41.97
N HIS A 180 3.88 64.60 -42.68
CA HIS A 180 4.41 64.41 -44.05
C HIS A 180 5.63 65.19 -44.53
#